data_AF-A0ABD5DGU4-F1
#
_entry.id   AF-A0ABD5DGU4-F1
#
_cell.length_a   1.000
_cell.length_b   1.000
_cell.length_c   1.000
_cell.angle_alpha   90.00
_cell.angle_beta   90.00
_cell.angle_gamma   90.00
#
_symmetry.space_group_name_H-M   'P 1'
#
loop_
_entity.id
_entity.type
_entity.pdbx_description
1 polymer ?
#
loop_
_entity_poly.entity_id
_entity_poly.type
_entity_poly.pdbx_seq_one_letter_code
_entity_poly.pdbx_strand_id
1 'polypeptide(L)'
;IKHRIRNVLKSRQIGATYYFAREALIDALVTGRNQIFLSASKAQAHVFKQYIIEFAKEVDVELKGDPMVLPNGATLYFLGTNARTAQSY
;
A
#
# COMPACT_ATOMS: atom_id res chain seq x y z
N ILE A 1 -15.26 -6.68 -8.75
CA ILE A 1 -14.87 -6.67 -7.31
C ILE A 1 -16.06 -7.15 -6.49
N LYS A 2 -15.92 -8.18 -5.64
CA LYS A 2 -17.03 -8.75 -4.85
C LYS A 2 -17.56 -7.80 -3.76
N HIS A 3 -16.70 -6.97 -3.16
CA HIS A 3 -17.07 -5.93 -2.19
C HIS A 3 -16.25 -4.66 -2.42
N ARG A 4 -16.92 -3.50 -2.61
CA ARG A 4 -16.25 -2.20 -2.83
C ARG A 4 -15.54 -1.67 -1.58
N ILE A 5 -16.11 -1.92 -0.40
CA ILE A 5 -15.60 -1.45 0.89
C ILE A 5 -15.47 -2.67 1.82
N ARG A 6 -14.32 -2.81 2.48
CA ARG A 6 -14.06 -3.86 3.48
C ARG A 6 -13.66 -3.19 4.79
N ASN A 7 -14.48 -3.35 5.82
CA ASN A 7 -14.18 -2.92 7.18
C ASN A 7 -13.83 -4.17 7.99
N VAL A 8 -12.60 -4.23 8.52
CA VAL A 8 -12.07 -5.42 9.21
C VAL A 8 -11.67 -5.04 10.63
N LEU A 9 -12.33 -5.63 11.61
CA LEU A 9 -11.85 -5.65 12.99
C LEU A 9 -10.85 -6.81 13.13
N LYS A 10 -9.70 -6.53 13.75
CA LYS A 10 -8.60 -7.51 13.85
C LYS A 10 -7.92 -7.45 15.21
N SER A 11 -7.29 -8.56 15.60
CA SER A 11 -6.46 -8.65 16.80
C SER A 11 -5.10 -7.97 16.61
N ARG A 12 -4.39 -7.68 17.71
CA ARG A 12 -3.01 -7.16 17.64
C ARG A 12 -2.05 -8.27 17.20
N GLN A 13 -0.95 -7.86 16.56
CA GLN A 13 0.19 -8.74 16.24
C GLN A 13 -0.11 -9.97 15.36
N ILE A 14 -1.13 -9.90 14.50
CA ILE A 14 -1.46 -10.98 13.56
C ILE A 14 -0.87 -10.81 12.15
N GLY A 15 0.11 -9.92 11.96
CA GLY A 15 0.71 -9.69 10.64
C GLY A 15 -0.19 -8.95 9.63
N ALA A 16 -1.19 -8.19 10.08
CA ALA A 16 -2.13 -7.50 9.19
C ALA A 16 -1.43 -6.57 8.18
N THR A 17 -0.40 -5.82 8.60
CA THR A 17 0.33 -4.91 7.71
C THR A 17 1.05 -5.66 6.59
N TYR A 18 1.72 -6.78 6.91
CA TYR A 18 2.37 -7.66 5.94
C TYR A 18 1.36 -8.17 4.90
N TYR A 19 0.24 -8.72 5.37
CA TYR A 19 -0.81 -9.27 4.51
C TYR A 19 -1.40 -8.21 3.56
N PHE A 20 -1.82 -7.06 4.10
CA PHE A 20 -2.48 -6.02 3.30
C PHE A 20 -1.50 -5.25 2.40
N ALA A 21 -0.22 -5.15 2.78
CA ALA A 21 0.83 -4.63 1.88
C ALA A 21 0.95 -5.50 0.63
N ARG A 22 0.98 -6.84 0.80
CA ARG A 22 1.07 -7.78 -0.33
C ARG A 22 -0.19 -7.76 -1.18
N GLU A 23 -1.36 -7.76 -0.54
CA GLU A 23 -2.65 -7.71 -1.24
C GLU A 23 -2.77 -6.45 -2.11
N ALA A 24 -2.45 -5.28 -1.55
CA ALA A 24 -2.50 -4.01 -2.28
C ALA A 24 -1.47 -3.95 -3.42
N LEU A 25 -0.25 -4.48 -3.21
CA LEU A 25 0.76 -4.57 -4.27
C LEU A 25 0.29 -5.42 -5.45
N ILE A 26 -0.28 -6.61 -5.16
CA ILE A 26 -0.81 -7.49 -6.20
C ILE A 26 -2.00 -6.83 -6.94
N ASP A 27 -2.91 -6.17 -6.21
CA ASP A 27 -4.03 -5.46 -6.82
C ASP A 27 -3.54 -4.34 -7.76
N ALA A 28 -2.52 -3.58 -7.36
CA ALA A 28 -1.89 -2.56 -8.19
C ALA A 28 -1.24 -3.15 -9.45
N LEU A 29 -0.49 -4.24 -9.31
CA LEU A 29 0.19 -4.92 -10.43
C LEU A 29 -0.80 -5.52 -11.44
N VAL A 30 -1.87 -6.15 -10.95
CA VAL A 30 -2.85 -6.84 -11.80
C VAL A 30 -3.82 -5.85 -12.46
N THR A 31 -4.23 -4.81 -11.74
CA THR A 31 -5.32 -3.93 -12.23
C THR A 31 -4.87 -2.56 -12.73
N GLY A 32 -3.62 -2.17 -12.49
CA GLY A 32 -3.12 -0.84 -12.85
C GLY A 32 -3.68 0.29 -11.97
N ARG A 33 -4.48 -0.02 -10.94
CA ARG A 33 -5.10 0.98 -10.08
C ARG A 33 -4.14 1.49 -9.01
N ASN A 34 -4.13 2.80 -8.83
CA ASN A 34 -3.41 3.45 -7.75
C ASN A 34 -3.88 2.94 -6.38
N GLN A 35 -2.94 2.85 -5.45
CA GLN A 35 -3.20 2.45 -4.07
C GLN A 35 -2.78 3.56 -3.12
N ILE A 36 -3.64 3.87 -2.17
CA ILE A 36 -3.41 4.91 -1.16
C ILE A 36 -3.34 4.24 0.21
N PHE A 37 -2.16 4.31 0.83
CA PHE A 37 -1.93 3.85 2.19
C PHE A 37 -2.08 5.05 3.13
N LEU A 38 -3.27 5.20 3.70
CA LEU A 38 -3.59 6.24 4.69
C LEU A 38 -3.43 5.66 6.11
N SER A 39 -2.61 6.29 6.94
CA SER A 39 -2.39 5.86 8.33
C SER A 39 -2.42 7.02 9.31
N ALA A 40 -2.41 6.74 10.62
CA ALA A 40 -2.46 7.80 11.62
C ALA A 40 -1.17 8.65 11.64
N SER A 41 -0.08 8.18 11.06
CA SER A 41 1.13 8.96 10.77
C SER A 41 1.81 8.50 9.48
N LYS A 42 2.64 9.38 8.88
CA LYS A 42 3.44 9.01 7.69
C LYS A 42 4.40 7.86 8.01
N ALA A 43 4.95 7.81 9.22
CA ALA A 43 5.81 6.71 9.68
C ALA A 43 5.08 5.35 9.68
N GLN A 44 3.80 5.33 10.06
CA GLN A 44 2.98 4.11 9.99
C GLN A 44 2.71 3.68 8.55
N ALA A 45 2.40 4.62 7.65
CA ALA A 45 2.23 4.32 6.23
C ALA A 45 3.53 3.76 5.62
N HIS A 46 4.69 4.25 6.04
CA HIS A 46 5.98 3.73 5.60
C HIS A 46 6.25 2.28 6.02
N VAL A 47 5.58 1.74 7.03
CA VAL A 47 5.68 0.30 7.35
C VAL A 47 5.13 -0.55 6.20
N PHE A 48 4.04 -0.12 5.55
CA PHE A 48 3.57 -0.76 4.32
C PHE A 48 4.59 -0.66 3.19
N LYS A 49 5.21 0.52 3.03
CA LYS A 49 6.25 0.74 2.02
C LYS A 49 7.44 -0.21 2.20
N GLN A 50 7.92 -0.42 3.42
CA GLN A 50 9.02 -1.34 3.68
C GLN A 50 8.67 -2.78 3.28
N TYR A 51 7.51 -3.29 3.69
CA TYR A 51 7.07 -4.61 3.26
C TYR A 51 6.93 -4.74 1.74
N ILE A 52 6.42 -3.71 1.06
CA ILE A 52 6.32 -3.71 -0.41
C ILE A 52 7.71 -3.80 -1.07
N ILE A 53 8.68 -3.06 -0.55
CA ILE A 53 10.08 -3.14 -1.02
C ILE A 53 10.65 -4.53 -0.75
N GLU A 54 10.39 -5.11 0.41
CA GLU A 54 10.82 -6.48 0.76
C GLU A 54 10.22 -7.52 -0.19
N PHE A 55 8.91 -7.44 -0.47
CA PHE A 55 8.26 -8.35 -1.43
C PHE A 55 8.82 -8.24 -2.85
N ALA A 56 9.16 -7.03 -3.28
CA ALA A 56 9.78 -6.86 -4.58
C ALA A 56 11.21 -7.42 -4.61
N LYS A 57 11.96 -7.25 -3.51
CA LYS A 57 13.31 -7.83 -3.37
C LYS A 57 13.31 -9.35 -3.38
N GLU A 58 12.26 -10.01 -2.88
CA GLU A 58 12.12 -11.48 -2.96
C GLU A 58 12.11 -12.01 -4.41
N VAL A 59 11.80 -11.15 -5.39
CA VAL A 59 11.80 -11.46 -6.82
C VAL A 59 12.82 -10.64 -7.59
N ASP A 60 13.88 -10.19 -6.92
CA ASP A 60 15.00 -9.42 -7.49
C ASP A 60 14.58 -8.09 -8.17
N VAL A 61 13.46 -7.50 -7.74
CA VAL A 61 12.98 -6.19 -8.21
C VAL A 61 13.27 -5.12 -7.16
N GLU A 62 13.97 -4.06 -7.58
CA GLU A 62 14.18 -2.90 -6.72
C GLU A 62 13.11 -1.83 -6.96
N LEU A 63 12.26 -1.62 -5.95
CA LEU A 63 11.27 -0.53 -5.98
C LEU A 63 11.78 0.70 -5.23
N LYS A 64 11.65 1.87 -5.87
CA LYS A 64 12.09 3.19 -5.37
C LYS A 64 11.00 4.24 -5.55
N GLY A 65 11.16 5.37 -4.86
CA GLY A 65 10.27 6.54 -4.98
C GLY A 65 9.33 6.75 -3.78
N ASP A 66 8.84 7.98 -3.65
CA ASP A 66 7.74 8.40 -2.75
C ASP A 66 7.00 9.58 -3.43
N PRO A 67 5.94 9.33 -4.22
CA PRO A 67 5.23 8.05 -4.43
C PRO A 67 6.00 7.05 -5.30
N MET A 68 5.61 5.79 -5.23
CA MET A 68 6.25 4.69 -5.98
C MET A 68 5.41 4.34 -7.21
N VAL A 69 6.01 4.41 -8.39
CA VAL A 69 5.34 4.14 -9.67
C VAL A 69 5.75 2.76 -10.17
N LEU A 70 4.77 1.90 -10.44
CA LEU A 70 4.97 0.56 -10.97
C LEU A 70 5.08 0.60 -12.51
N PRO A 71 5.68 -0.42 -13.14
CA PRO A 71 5.85 -0.46 -14.61
C PRO A 71 4.56 -0.39 -15.41
N ASN A 72 3.42 -0.75 -14.81
CA ASN A 72 2.10 -0.68 -15.42
C ASN A 72 1.41 0.69 -15.24
N GLY A 73 2.11 1.69 -14.68
CA GLY A 73 1.59 3.04 -14.43
C GLY A 73 0.84 3.21 -13.09
N ALA A 74 0.57 2.13 -12.35
CA ALA A 74 -0.05 2.24 -11.04
C ALA A 74 0.88 2.94 -10.04
N THR A 75 0.34 3.85 -9.25
CA THR A 75 1.09 4.61 -8.26
C THR A 75 0.67 4.24 -6.84
N LEU A 76 1.67 4.02 -5.97
CA LEU A 76 1.50 3.73 -4.56
C LEU A 76 1.82 4.99 -3.74
N TYR A 77 0.82 5.51 -3.04
CA TYR A 77 0.92 6.71 -2.21
C TYR A 77 0.94 6.35 -0.72
N PHE A 78 1.85 6.95 0.05
CA PHE A 78 1.99 6.70 1.49
C PHE A 78 1.73 7.99 2.27
N LEU A 79 0.52 8.12 2.84
CA LEU A 79 0.00 9.36 3.40
C LEU A 79 -0.24 9.26 4.92
N GLY A 80 -0.09 10.39 5.62
CA GLY A 80 -0.39 10.54 7.04
C GLY A 80 -1.84 10.92 7.35
N THR A 81 -2.11 11.36 8.59
CA THR A 81 -3.42 11.44 9.28
C THR A 81 -4.53 12.26 8.60
N ASN A 82 -4.25 13.05 7.57
CA ASN A 82 -5.24 13.97 7.05
C ASN A 82 -5.94 13.39 5.81
N ALA A 83 -7.14 12.86 5.99
CA ALA A 83 -8.00 12.45 4.88
C ALA A 83 -8.22 13.58 3.85
N ARG A 84 -8.12 14.88 4.24
CA ARG A 84 -8.16 16.00 3.28
C ARG A 84 -6.97 16.02 2.33
N THR A 85 -5.80 15.54 2.76
CA THR A 85 -4.63 15.38 1.86
C THR A 85 -4.78 14.18 0.92
N ALA A 86 -5.70 13.27 1.21
CA ALA A 86 -6.00 12.13 0.33
C ALA A 86 -7.05 12.46 -0.75
N GLN A 87 -7.73 13.62 -0.70
CA GLN A 87 -8.76 13.99 -1.69
C GLN A 87 -8.21 14.33 -3.08
N SER A 88 -6.92 14.68 -3.16
CA SER A 88 -6.24 15.11 -4.38
C SER A 88 -5.49 13.97 -5.12
N TYR A 89 -5.65 12.72 -4.67
CA TYR A 89 -5.02 11.51 -5.22
C TYR A 89 -6.07 10.53 -5.71
#